data_AF-A0A444Z1T1-F1
#
_entry.id   AF-A0A444Z1T1-F1
#
_cell.length_a   1.000
_cell.length_b   1.000
_cell.length_c   1.000
_cell.angle_alpha   90.00
_cell.angle_beta   90.00
_cell.angle_gamma   90.00
#
_symmetry.space_group_name_H-M   'P 1'
#
loop_
_entity.id
_entity.type
_entity.pdbx_description
1 polymer ?
#
loop_
_entity_poly.entity_id
_entity_poly.type
_entity_poly.pdbx_seq_one_letter_code
_entity_poly.pdbx_strand_id
1 'polypeptide(L)' 'MKKIQHKLKRYKRHEKIEQYMSHVVWNSFTKDAFNENWNDFLIKYGVGDNKWLSIRTMRNTQKSESMYAFF' A
#
# COMPACT_ATOMS: atom_id res chain seq x y z
N MET A 1 2.39 4.56 7.62
CA MET A 1 2.07 3.14 7.30
C MET A 1 1.82 2.23 8.52
N LYS A 2 2.35 2.50 9.72
CA LYS A 2 2.33 1.59 10.89
C LYS A 2 0.96 0.99 11.27
N LYS A 3 -0.13 1.79 11.20
CA LYS A 3 -1.50 1.31 11.50
C LYS A 3 -2.01 0.26 10.50
N ILE A 4 -1.58 0.35 9.25
CA ILE A 4 -1.96 -0.55 8.15
C ILE A 4 -1.18 -1.85 8.27
N GLN A 5 0.13 -1.77 8.50
CA GLN A 5 0.98 -2.92 8.81
C GLN A 5 0.42 -3.73 9.99
N HIS A 6 0.02 -3.05 11.09
CA HIS A 6 -0.60 -3.74 12.22
C HIS A 6 -1.90 -4.49 11.87
N LYS A 7 -2.72 -3.97 10.94
CA LYS A 7 -3.91 -4.69 10.44
C LYS A 7 -3.53 -5.89 9.56
N LEU A 8 -2.48 -5.74 8.75
CA LEU A 8 -1.96 -6.79 7.88
C LEU A 8 -1.43 -8.00 8.65
N LYS A 9 -0.90 -7.82 9.87
CA LYS A 9 -0.45 -8.92 10.75
C LYS A 9 -1.51 -10.00 11.04
N ARG A 10 -2.79 -9.71 10.81
CA ARG A 10 -3.89 -10.68 10.94
C ARG A 10 -3.93 -11.72 9.80
N TYR A 11 -3.23 -11.48 8.70
CA TYR A 11 -3.18 -12.38 7.56
C TYR A 11 -2.04 -13.40 7.72
N LYS A 12 -2.28 -14.68 7.39
CA LYS A 12 -1.26 -15.74 7.46
C LYS A 12 0.02 -15.43 6.67
N ARG A 13 -0.07 -14.62 5.61
CA ARG A 13 1.04 -14.22 4.73
C ARG A 13 1.46 -12.75 4.92
N HIS A 14 1.24 -12.20 6.12
CA HIS A 14 1.40 -10.75 6.36
C HIS A 14 2.75 -10.19 5.92
N GLU A 15 3.86 -10.88 6.17
CA GLU A 15 5.20 -10.42 5.76
C GLU A 15 5.29 -10.20 4.25
N LYS A 16 4.80 -11.17 3.45
CA LYS A 16 4.80 -11.08 1.99
C LYS A 16 3.86 -9.97 1.49
N ILE A 17 2.73 -9.78 2.17
CA ILE A 17 1.77 -8.72 1.86
C ILE A 17 2.39 -7.35 2.17
N GLU A 18 3.04 -7.18 3.33
CA GLU A 18 3.70 -5.94 3.74
C GLU A 18 4.87 -5.58 2.84
N GLN A 19 5.71 -6.54 2.45
CA GLN A 19 6.83 -6.31 1.53
C GLN A 19 6.33 -5.86 0.15
N TYR A 20 5.36 -6.57 -0.42
CA TYR A 20 4.82 -6.21 -1.73
C TYR A 20 4.09 -4.87 -1.70
N MET A 21 3.31 -4.63 -0.64
CA MET A 21 2.63 -3.35 -0.43
C MET A 21 3.63 -2.19 -0.36
N SER A 22 4.72 -2.36 0.41
CA SER A 22 5.78 -1.35 0.51
C SER A 22 6.42 -1.10 -0.85
N HIS A 23 6.69 -2.15 -1.62
CA HIS A 23 7.21 -2.02 -2.98
C HIS A 23 6.29 -1.19 -3.88
N VAL A 24 4.97 -1.47 -3.87
CA VAL A 24 3.98 -0.71 -4.63
C VAL A 24 3.94 0.77 -4.22
N VAL A 25 3.97 1.04 -2.92
CA VAL A 25 3.94 2.41 -2.37
C VAL A 25 5.22 3.18 -2.70
N TRP A 26 6.39 2.56 -2.60
CA TRP A 26 7.67 3.25 -2.77
C TRP A 26 8.13 3.38 -4.23
N ASN A 27 7.82 2.40 -5.10
CA ASN A 27 8.30 2.40 -6.48
C ASN A 27 7.33 3.01 -7.50
N SER A 28 6.15 3.45 -7.06
CA SER A 28 5.17 4.08 -7.95
C SER A 28 5.33 5.60 -7.95
N PHE A 29 6.09 6.12 -8.90
CA PHE A 29 6.39 7.56 -9.01
C PHE A 29 5.28 8.40 -9.66
N THR A 30 4.36 7.76 -10.39
CA THR A 30 3.21 8.43 -11.00
C THR A 30 1.92 7.94 -10.37
N LYS A 31 0.88 8.79 -10.43
CA LYS A 31 -0.45 8.44 -9.94
C LYS A 31 -1.03 7.22 -10.67
N ASP A 32 -0.75 7.08 -11.95
CA ASP A 32 -1.30 6.00 -12.77
C ASP A 32 -0.58 4.67 -12.48
N ALA A 33 0.76 4.69 -12.43
CA ALA A 33 1.54 3.53 -11.99
C ALA A 33 1.14 3.07 -10.58
N PHE A 34 0.89 4.00 -9.66
CA PHE A 34 0.40 3.67 -8.33
C PHE A 34 -0.97 2.98 -8.38
N ASN A 35 -1.92 3.50 -9.15
CA ASN A 35 -3.27 2.92 -9.20
C ASN A 35 -3.26 1.51 -9.81
N GLU A 36 -2.47 1.29 -10.87
CA GLU A 36 -2.33 -0.01 -11.53
C GLU A 36 -1.67 -1.03 -10.59
N ASN A 37 -0.51 -0.70 -10.04
CA ASN A 37 0.22 -1.57 -9.10
C ASN A 37 -0.58 -1.84 -7.83
N TRP A 38 -1.34 -0.85 -7.35
CA TRP A 38 -2.22 -1.01 -6.20
C TRP A 38 -3.38 -1.96 -6.51
N ASN A 39 -3.99 -1.83 -7.69
CA ASN A 39 -5.07 -2.73 -8.10
C ASN A 39 -4.58 -4.18 -8.23
N ASP A 40 -3.40 -4.41 -8.83
CA ASP A 40 -2.78 -5.74 -8.88
C ASP A 40 -2.53 -6.32 -7.49
N PHE A 41 -2.00 -5.50 -6.57
CA PHE A 41 -1.82 -5.89 -5.17
C PHE A 41 -3.14 -6.31 -4.50
N LEU A 42 -4.22 -5.54 -4.66
CA LEU A 42 -5.52 -5.84 -4.05
C LEU A 42 -6.08 -7.18 -4.56
N ILE A 43 -5.97 -7.43 -5.86
CA ILE A 43 -6.43 -8.67 -6.52
C ILE A 43 -5.58 -9.85 -6.05
N LYS A 44 -4.25 -9.74 -6.12
CA LYS A 44 -3.28 -10.80 -5.80
C LYS A 44 -3.45 -11.37 -4.40
N TYR A 45 -3.82 -10.53 -3.43
CA TYR A 45 -3.99 -10.94 -2.04
C TYR A 45 -5.45 -11.03 -1.59
N GLY A 46 -6.41 -10.75 -2.48
CA GLY A 46 -7.84 -10.80 -2.16
C GLY A 46 -8.23 -9.83 -1.03
N VAL A 47 -7.62 -8.65 -0.99
CA VAL A 47 -7.81 -7.65 0.08
C VAL A 47 -8.59 -6.41 -0.38
N GLY A 48 -9.18 -6.44 -1.58
CA GLY A 48 -9.90 -5.32 -2.20
C GLY A 48 -11.09 -4.78 -1.39
N ASP A 49 -11.77 -5.61 -0.61
CA ASP A 49 -12.96 -5.21 0.17
C ASP A 49 -12.63 -4.40 1.44
N ASN A 50 -11.34 -4.29 1.78
CA ASN A 50 -10.90 -3.56 2.95
C ASN A 50 -10.94 -2.05 2.71
N LYS A 51 -11.96 -1.37 3.26
CA LYS A 51 -12.11 0.11 3.19
C LYS A 51 -10.85 0.88 3.65
N TRP A 52 -10.08 0.32 4.58
CA TRP A 52 -8.84 0.94 5.10
C TRP A 52 -7.64 0.83 4.13
N LEU A 53 -7.76 0.01 3.06
CA LEU A 53 -6.81 -0.12 1.95
C LEU A 53 -7.25 0.67 0.71
N SER A 54 -8.18 1.62 0.85
CA SER A 54 -8.61 2.44 -0.28
C SER A 54 -7.44 3.23 -0.88
N ILE A 55 -7.43 3.39 -2.21
CA ILE A 55 -6.43 4.19 -2.94
C ILE A 55 -6.29 5.59 -2.34
N ARG A 56 -7.41 6.21 -1.90
CA ARG A 56 -7.41 7.54 -1.29
C ARG A 56 -6.63 7.56 0.03
N THR A 57 -6.87 6.59 0.91
CA THR A 57 -6.14 6.45 2.19
C THR A 57 -4.65 6.20 1.95
N MET A 58 -4.33 5.38 0.96
CA MET A 58 -2.96 5.00 0.65
C MET A 58 -2.16 6.11 -0.03
N ARG A 59 -2.76 6.85 -0.96
CA ARG A 59 -2.10 7.98 -1.62
C ARG A 59 -1.74 9.10 -0.65
N ASN A 60 -2.59 9.34 0.35
CA ASN A 60 -2.27 10.29 1.42
C ASN A 60 -1.08 9.83 2.26
N THR A 61 -0.98 8.52 2.51
CA THR A 61 0.15 7.92 3.23
C THR A 61 1.44 8.02 2.41
N GLN A 62 1.39 7.63 1.13
CA GLN A 62 2.52 7.73 0.20
C GLN A 62 3.03 9.17 0.11
N LYS A 63 2.15 10.16 -0.08
CA LYS A 63 2.55 11.58 -0.12
C LYS A 63 3.19 12.05 1.18
N SER A 64 2.62 11.67 2.32
CA SER A 64 3.20 12.05 3.62
C SER A 64 4.57 11.42 3.83
N GLU A 65 4.77 10.19 3.39
CA GLU A 65 6.04 9.47 3.57
C GLU A 65 7.09 9.85 2.51
N SER A 66 6.68 10.10 1.27
CA SER A 66 7.55 10.63 0.21
C SER A 66 7.99 12.06 0.51
N MET A 67 7.16 12.87 1.17
CA MET A 67 7.57 14.21 1.64
C MET A 67 8.80 14.13 2.54
N TYR A 68 8.89 13.12 3.42
CA TYR A 68 10.05 12.93 4.29
C TYR A 68 11.29 12.37 3.57
N ALA A 69 11.17 11.91 2.33
CA ALA A 69 12.31 11.46 1.53
C ALA A 69 12.99 12.59 0.73
N PHE A 70 12.39 13.79 0.70
CA PHE A 70 12.90 14.97 -0.01
C PHE A 70 13.36 16.11 0.93
N PHE A 71 13.41 15.87 2.24
CA PHE A 71 14.03 16.75 3.25
C PHE A 71 15.12 15.97 3.98
#